data_AF-A0A505DPX8-F1
#
_entry.id   AF-A0A505DPX8-F1
#
_cell.length_a   1.000
_cell.length_b   1.000
_cell.length_c   1.000
_cell.angle_alpha   90.00
_cell.angle_beta   90.00
_cell.angle_gamma   90.00
#
_symmetry.space_group_name_H-M   'P 1'
#
loop_
_entity.id
_entity.type
_entity.pdbx_description
1 polymer ?
#
loop_
_entity_poly.entity_id
_entity_poly.type
_entity_poly.pdbx_seq_one_letter_code
_entity_poly.pdbx_strand_id
1 'polypeptide(L)' 'MYGLADRTAAAALAEAAPGPRPVGDRLCLEGILYVLYQDISWQLLPLELGFGSGSGSG' A
#
# COMPACT_ATOMS: atom_id res chain seq x y z
N MET A 1 1.53 -3.47 32.47
CA MET A 1 2.72 -2.67 32.11
C MET A 1 3.32 -2.99 30.73
N TYR A 2 2.77 -3.92 29.94
CA TYR A 2 3.34 -4.31 28.62
C TYR A 2 2.71 -3.61 27.39
N GLY A 3 1.91 -2.55 27.56
CA GLY A 3 1.15 -1.93 26.46
C GLY A 3 1.57 -0.53 26.05
N LEU A 4 2.49 0.12 26.77
CA LEU A 4 2.99 1.46 26.41
C LEU A 4 4.28 1.39 25.60
N ALA A 5 5.21 0.50 25.98
CA ALA A 5 6.45 0.25 25.25
C ALA A 5 6.20 -0.22 23.81
N ASP A 6 5.19 -1.07 23.62
CA ASP A 6 4.76 -1.59 22.31
C ASP A 6 4.20 -0.48 21.40
N ARG A 7 3.42 0.46 21.95
CA ARG A 7 2.86 1.60 21.22
C ARG A 7 3.93 2.61 20.81
N THR A 8 4.91 2.87 21.66
CA THR A 8 6.07 3.71 21.30
C THR A 8 6.98 3.02 20.28
N ALA A 9 7.12 1.70 20.33
CA ALA A 9 7.86 0.94 19.33
C ALA A 9 7.13 0.96 17.97
N ALA A 10 5.80 0.79 17.95
CA ALA A 10 4.99 0.90 16.73
C ALA A 10 5.04 2.30 16.12
N ALA A 11 4.99 3.35 16.93
CA ALA A 11 5.16 4.73 16.47
C ALA A 11 6.57 4.97 15.90
N ALA A 12 7.61 4.48 16.57
CA ALA A 12 8.98 4.61 16.08
C ALA A 12 9.22 3.85 14.75
N LEU A 13 8.57 2.70 14.56
CA LEU A 13 8.60 1.95 13.30
C LEU A 13 7.85 2.66 12.16
N ALA A 14 6.75 3.35 12.47
CA ALA A 14 6.00 4.14 11.50
C ALA A 14 6.80 5.36 11.01
N GLU A 15 7.49 6.06 11.91
CA GLU A 15 8.32 7.22 11.58
C GLU A 15 9.60 6.83 10.82
N ALA A 16 10.09 5.60 11.00
CA ALA A 16 11.28 5.09 10.33
C ALA A 16 11.00 4.40 8.98
N ALA A 17 9.74 4.05 8.70
CA ALA A 17 9.37 3.39 7.45
C ALA A 17 9.28 4.44 6.32
N PRO A 18 9.95 4.23 5.18
CA PRO A 18 9.68 5.05 4.01
C PRO A 18 8.19 4.93 3.67
N GLY A 19 7.50 6.06 3.57
CA GLY A 19 6.10 6.09 3.17
C GLY A 19 5.87 5.34 1.85
N PRO A 20 4.63 4.93 1.54
CA PRO A 20 4.32 4.23 0.30
C PRO A 20 4.90 5.00 -0.89
N ARG A 21 5.76 4.34 -1.66
CA ARG A 21 6.34 4.97 -2.86
C ARG A 21 5.20 5.32 -3.82
N PRO A 22 5.14 6.56 -4.33
CA PRO A 22 4.11 6.94 -5.28
C PRO A 22 4.22 6.04 -6.52
N VAL A 23 3.07 5.53 -6.95
CA VAL A 23 2.94 4.77 -8.19
C VAL A 23 2.96 5.77 -9.35
N GLY A 24 3.71 5.47 -10.41
CA GLY A 24 3.72 6.33 -11.59
C GLY A 24 2.33 6.42 -12.23
N ASP A 25 1.96 7.59 -12.76
CA ASP A 25 0.63 7.87 -13.31
C ASP A 25 0.14 6.81 -14.29
N ARG A 26 1.04 6.29 -15.13
CA ARG A 26 0.73 5.22 -16.09
C ARG A 26 0.24 3.93 -15.40
N LEU A 27 0.93 3.50 -14.35
CA LEU A 27 0.54 2.31 -13.59
C LEU A 27 -0.76 2.52 -12.80
N CYS A 28 -0.97 3.74 -12.29
CA CYS A 28 -2.23 4.11 -11.64
C CYS A 28 -3.42 4.01 -12.62
N LEU A 29 -3.27 4.57 -13.82
CA LEU A 29 -4.29 4.50 -14.87
C LEU A 29 -4.55 3.06 -15.33
N GLU A 30 -3.51 2.24 -15.48
CA GLU A 30 -3.66 0.81 -15.83
C GLU A 30 -4.45 0.04 -14.77
N GLY A 31 -4.24 0.31 -13.47
CA GLY A 31 -5.04 -0.28 -12.41
C GLY A 31 -6.52 0.12 -12.46
N ILE A 32 -6.82 1.39 -12.77
CA ILE A 32 -8.19 1.91 -12.94
C ILE A 32 -8.88 1.20 -14.09
N LEU A 33 -8.21 1.05 -15.22
CA LEU A 33 -8.74 0.30 -16.35
C LEU A 33 -8.98 -1.17 -16.01
N TYR A 34 -8.08 -1.82 -15.26
CA TYR A 34 -8.23 -3.22 -14.88
C TYR A 34 -9.46 -3.44 -13.99
N VAL A 35 -9.66 -2.60 -12.98
CA VAL A 35 -10.84 -2.66 -12.09
C VAL A 35 -12.14 -2.51 -12.87
N LEU A 36 -12.18 -1.53 -13.79
CA LEU A 36 -13.36 -1.27 -14.60
C LEU A 36 -13.64 -2.39 -15.62
N TYR A 37 -12.59 -2.97 -16.21
CA TYR A 37 -12.74 -4.04 -17.20
C TYR A 37 -13.16 -5.37 -16.59
N GLN A 38 -12.61 -5.70 -15.41
CA GLN A 38 -12.86 -6.97 -14.73
C GLN A 38 -14.06 -6.91 -13.77
N ASP A 39 -14.61 -5.72 -13.53
CA ASP A 39 -15.68 -5.46 -12.55
C ASP A 39 -15.31 -5.97 -11.14
N ILE A 40 -14.07 -5.69 -10.70
CA ILE A 40 -13.56 -6.09 -9.39
C ILE A 40 -13.23 -4.89 -8.51
N SER A 41 -13.21 -5.07 -7.19
CA SER A 41 -12.75 -4.04 -6.26
C SER A 41 -11.23 -3.81 -6.35
N TRP A 42 -10.78 -2.57 -6.09
CA TRP A 42 -9.35 -2.21 -5.97
C TRP A 42 -8.60 -3.06 -4.94
N GLN A 43 -9.29 -3.57 -3.92
CA GLN A 43 -8.73 -4.46 -2.89
C GLN A 43 -8.44 -5.87 -3.41
N LEU A 44 -9.03 -6.26 -4.53
CA LEU A 44 -8.85 -7.57 -5.18
C LEU A 44 -7.83 -7.52 -6.32
N LEU A 45 -7.20 -6.36 -6.54
CA LEU A 45 -6.14 -6.24 -7.52
C LEU A 45 -4.93 -7.09 -7.10
N PRO A 46 -4.40 -7.92 -8.00
CA PRO A 46 -3.15 -8.62 -7.76
C PRO A 46 -2.03 -7.64 -7.39
N LEU A 47 -1.41 -7.84 -6.22
CA LEU A 47 -0.27 -7.03 -5.76
C LEU A 47 0.93 -7.10 -6.74
N GLU A 48 1.05 -8.23 -7.45
CA GLU A 48 2.08 -8.48 -8.48
C GLU A 48 2.01 -7.49 -9.65
N LEU A 49 0.84 -6.88 -9.91
CA LEU A 49 0.66 -5.91 -10.98
C LEU A 49 1.21 -4.52 -10.62
N GLY A 50 1.56 -4.28 -9.35
CA GLY A 50 2.21 -3.03 -8.95
C GLY A 50 1.33 -1.78 -9.09
N PHE A 51 0.01 -1.93 -9.25
CA PHE A 51 -0.94 -0.82 -9.40
C PHE A 51 -1.14 0.01 -8.13
N GLY A 52 -0.46 -0.34 -7.04
CA GLY A 52 -0.55 0.38 -5.76
C GLY A 52 -1.71 -0.11 -4.92
N SER A 53 -1.55 -1.27 -4.31
CA SER A 53 -2.21 -1.60 -3.04
C SER A 53 -1.21 -1.21 -1.96
N GLY A 54 -1.33 -0.01 -1.40
CA GLY A 54 -0.35 0.59 -0.50
C GLY A 54 0.28 -0.40 0.48
N SER A 55 1.56 -0.69 0.27
CA SER A 55 2.52 -1.21 1.25
C SER A 55 3.87 -1.20 0.56
N GLY A 56 4.54 -0.05 0.64
CA GLY A 56 5.96 0.01 0.36
C GLY A 56 6.70 -0.74 1.46
N SER A 57 6.81 -2.06 1.32
CA SER A 57 7.83 -2.83 2.02
C SER A 57 9.12 -2.74 1.20
N GLY A 58 10.08 -2.01 1.75
CA GLY A 58 11.44 -1.85 1.27
C GLY A 58 12.26 -1.17 2.34
#